data_AF-A0A9P0M3I5-F1
#
_entry.id   AF-A0A9P0M3I5-F1
#
_cell.length_a   1.000
_cell.length_b   1.000
_cell.length_c   1.000
_cell.angle_alpha   90.00
_cell.angle_beta   90.00
_cell.angle_gamma   90.00
#
_symmetry.space_group_name_H-M   'P 1'
#
loop_
_entity.id
_entity.type
_entity.pdbx_description
1 polymer ?
#
loop_
_entity_poly.entity_id
_entity_poly.type
_entity_poly.pdbx_seq_one_letter_code
_entity_poly.pdbx_strand_id
1 'polypeptide(L)'
;MTEEQTTNKDLLILPVLDNYKNLTLKIKHTFQWLSDQYDHGMDFKYVLKCDGDSFVHLKSLVVQANNKEGPNKLNLYWGYFYGNARIFTKGKWKETDWIFSDRYLPYALGGGYLLSKNLVTYIGKNAENLRTFNAEDVSVGFWLAPVDNILRIHDTRFDTEWKSRGCQNQHLIVHHVSSEEMLQYYKNVEEFGQLCPVEVKAKRRSVYIYNWKVSPSQCCKRIEESAISLSIKPVNY
;
A
#
# COMPACT_ATOMS: atom_id res chain seq x y z
N MET A 1 9.71 23.40 8.95
CA MET A 1 9.52 22.33 9.94
C MET A 1 9.01 22.85 11.28
N THR A 2 9.71 23.74 12.02
CA THR A 2 9.20 24.22 13.34
C THR A 2 7.89 25.00 13.23
N GLU A 3 7.76 25.91 12.27
CA GLU A 3 6.55 26.72 12.04
C GLU A 3 5.36 25.85 11.58
N GLU A 4 5.61 24.98 10.61
CA GLU A 4 4.67 23.96 10.12
C GLU A 4 4.15 23.07 11.25
N GLN A 5 5.06 22.52 12.07
CA GLN A 5 4.69 21.65 13.18
C GLN A 5 3.91 22.40 14.27
N THR A 6 4.26 23.68 14.51
CA THR A 6 3.52 24.52 15.46
C THR A 6 2.10 24.78 14.98
N THR A 7 1.92 24.94 13.67
CA THR A 7 0.63 25.23 13.04
C THR A 7 -0.27 24.00 12.94
N ASN A 8 0.23 22.91 12.35
CA ASN A 8 -0.61 21.77 11.97
C ASN A 8 -0.59 20.62 12.98
N LYS A 9 0.52 20.46 13.74
CA LYS A 9 0.70 19.42 14.78
C LYS A 9 0.46 17.99 14.28
N ASP A 10 0.79 17.75 13.03
CA ASP A 10 0.56 16.50 12.31
C ASP A 10 1.85 15.81 11.86
N LEU A 11 3.02 16.34 12.22
CA LEU A 11 4.30 15.72 11.91
C LEU A 11 4.78 14.80 13.05
N LEU A 12 5.18 13.59 12.67
CA LEU A 12 5.96 12.67 13.49
C LEU A 12 7.43 12.75 13.06
N ILE A 13 8.29 13.28 13.93
CA ILE A 13 9.73 13.40 13.67
C ILE A 13 10.46 12.18 14.25
N LEU A 14 11.08 11.39 13.39
CA LEU A 14 11.79 10.16 13.77
C LEU A 14 13.30 10.38 13.80
N PRO A 15 14.06 9.65 14.64
CA PRO A 15 15.51 9.75 14.73
C PRO A 15 16.22 9.01 13.57
N VAL A 16 15.80 9.28 12.33
CA VAL A 16 16.31 8.67 11.10
C VAL A 16 16.72 9.74 10.12
N LEU A 17 17.89 9.60 9.51
CA LEU A 17 18.29 10.46 8.40
C LEU A 17 17.36 10.23 7.21
N ASP A 18 16.58 11.24 6.82
CA ASP A 18 15.60 11.14 5.74
C ASP A 18 16.28 11.05 4.38
N ASN A 19 16.28 9.83 3.83
CA ASN A 19 16.72 9.53 2.48
C ASN A 19 16.11 8.19 2.05
N TYR A 20 16.14 7.89 0.76
CA TYR A 20 15.52 6.68 0.24
C TYR A 20 16.04 5.39 0.90
N LYS A 21 17.36 5.27 1.13
CA LYS A 21 17.94 4.04 1.71
C LYS A 21 17.43 3.75 3.11
N ASN A 22 17.00 4.80 3.83
CA ASN A 22 16.47 4.72 5.17
C ASN A 22 14.94 4.72 5.21
N LEU A 23 14.25 4.68 4.07
CA LEU A 23 12.79 4.69 4.02
C LEU A 23 12.19 3.52 4.80
N THR A 24 12.77 2.33 4.70
CA THR A 24 12.30 1.18 5.48
C THR A 24 12.49 1.37 6.98
N LEU A 25 13.57 2.03 7.41
CA LEU A 25 13.76 2.39 8.83
C LEU A 25 12.72 3.40 9.27
N LYS A 26 12.38 4.38 8.42
CA LYS A 26 11.31 5.36 8.67
C LYS A 26 9.99 4.62 8.94
N ILE A 27 9.58 3.68 8.08
CA ILE A 27 8.36 2.90 8.30
C ILE A 27 8.43 2.00 9.53
N LYS A 28 9.57 1.35 9.77
CA LYS A 28 9.78 0.52 10.96
C LYS A 28 9.58 1.33 12.25
N HIS A 29 10.18 2.51 12.35
CA HIS A 29 10.02 3.40 13.50
C HIS A 29 8.61 4.01 13.59
N THR A 30 7.96 4.31 12.47
CA THR A 30 6.54 4.73 12.47
C THR A 30 5.64 3.64 13.06
N PHE A 31 5.86 2.37 12.69
CA PHE A 31 5.06 1.26 13.24
C PHE A 31 5.40 0.94 14.70
N GLN A 32 6.64 1.11 15.14
CA GLN A 32 6.99 1.11 16.57
C GLN A 32 6.21 2.18 17.32
N TRP A 33 6.27 3.43 16.86
CA TRP A 33 5.56 4.54 17.48
C TRP A 33 4.05 4.31 17.54
N LEU A 34 3.42 3.86 16.43
CA LEU A 34 1.99 3.54 16.41
C LEU A 34 1.63 2.40 17.37
N SER A 35 2.50 1.40 17.49
CA SER A 35 2.31 0.32 18.47
C SER A 35 2.36 0.86 19.90
N ASP A 36 3.31 1.72 20.20
CA ASP A 36 3.44 2.34 21.52
C ASP A 36 2.22 3.23 21.82
N GLN A 37 1.77 4.04 20.86
CA GLN A 37 0.57 4.87 21.04
C GLN A 37 -0.68 4.03 21.30
N TYR A 38 -0.80 2.88 20.62
CA TYR A 38 -1.89 1.95 20.87
C TYR A 38 -1.87 1.42 22.31
N ASP A 39 -0.70 1.02 22.80
CA ASP A 39 -0.54 0.55 24.18
C ASP A 39 -0.82 1.68 25.21
N HIS A 40 -0.75 2.96 24.80
CA HIS A 40 -1.13 4.14 25.58
C HIS A 40 -2.57 4.64 25.34
N GLY A 41 -3.42 3.85 24.67
CA GLY A 41 -4.85 4.11 24.57
C GLY A 41 -5.32 4.79 23.27
N MET A 42 -4.44 5.03 22.30
CA MET A 42 -4.86 5.45 20.96
C MET A 42 -5.57 4.30 20.24
N ASP A 43 -6.89 4.35 20.13
CA ASP A 43 -7.63 3.31 19.40
C ASP A 43 -7.72 3.62 17.90
N PHE A 44 -7.11 2.76 17.09
CA PHE A 44 -7.26 2.77 15.64
C PHE A 44 -7.53 1.36 15.11
N LYS A 45 -8.28 1.28 14.02
CA LYS A 45 -8.59 0.00 13.35
C LYS A 45 -7.60 -0.34 12.24
N TYR A 46 -7.22 0.68 11.47
CA TYR A 46 -6.40 0.56 10.28
C TYR A 46 -5.37 1.68 10.22
N VAL A 47 -4.26 1.40 9.55
CA VAL A 47 -3.23 2.37 9.18
C VAL A 47 -3.09 2.31 7.67
N LEU A 48 -3.26 3.46 7.03
CA LEU A 48 -2.96 3.65 5.63
C LEU A 48 -1.54 4.19 5.51
N LYS A 49 -0.66 3.44 4.84
CA LYS A 49 0.60 3.99 4.34
C LYS A 49 0.36 4.44 2.90
N CYS A 50 0.80 5.64 2.56
CA CYS A 50 0.85 6.14 1.19
C CYS A 50 2.08 7.03 1.01
N ASP A 51 2.50 7.21 -0.24
CA ASP A 51 3.58 8.13 -0.58
C ASP A 51 3.04 9.57 -0.68
N GLY A 52 3.92 10.57 -0.57
CA GLY A 52 3.53 12.00 -0.59
C GLY A 52 3.01 12.51 -1.95
N ASP A 53 3.05 11.65 -2.96
CA ASP A 53 2.63 11.79 -4.35
C ASP A 53 1.47 10.81 -4.69
N SER A 54 0.68 10.45 -3.67
CA SER A 54 -0.49 9.55 -3.78
C SER A 54 -1.78 10.24 -3.32
N PHE A 55 -2.79 10.31 -4.20
CA PHE A 55 -4.12 10.75 -3.81
C PHE A 55 -4.94 9.60 -3.24
N VAL A 56 -5.68 9.84 -2.15
CA VAL A 56 -6.54 8.84 -1.50
C VAL A 56 -7.99 9.30 -1.53
N HIS A 57 -8.87 8.49 -2.10
CA HIS A 57 -10.32 8.69 -1.97
C HIS A 57 -10.79 8.23 -0.59
N LEU A 58 -10.50 9.04 0.43
CA LEU A 58 -10.58 8.66 1.85
C LEU A 58 -11.96 8.15 2.28
N LYS A 59 -13.03 8.87 1.93
CA LYS A 59 -14.43 8.49 2.26
C LYS A 59 -14.75 7.09 1.74
N SER A 60 -14.44 6.83 0.46
CA SER A 60 -14.65 5.52 -0.18
C SER A 60 -13.76 4.44 0.44
N LEU A 61 -12.48 4.73 0.69
CA LEU A 61 -11.54 3.78 1.29
C LEU A 61 -12.03 3.31 2.67
N VAL A 62 -12.48 4.23 3.54
CA VAL A 62 -12.97 3.90 4.90
C VAL A 62 -14.21 3.01 4.84
N VAL A 63 -15.21 3.38 4.03
CA VAL A 63 -16.43 2.56 3.85
C VAL A 63 -16.07 1.16 3.36
N GLN A 64 -15.21 1.07 2.36
CA GLN A 64 -14.78 -0.19 1.77
C GLN A 64 -13.90 -1.04 2.71
N ALA A 65 -13.13 -0.41 3.60
CA ALA A 65 -12.35 -1.11 4.62
C ALA A 65 -13.26 -1.72 5.69
N ASN A 66 -14.23 -0.94 6.20
CA ASN A 66 -15.19 -1.41 7.19
C ASN A 66 -16.04 -2.59 6.68
N ASN A 67 -16.43 -2.57 5.40
CA ASN A 67 -17.18 -3.67 4.78
C ASN A 67 -16.36 -4.97 4.63
N LYS A 68 -15.04 -4.94 4.87
CA LYS A 68 -14.18 -6.12 4.86
C LYS A 68 -14.01 -6.75 6.24
N GLU A 69 -14.60 -6.16 7.29
CA GLU A 69 -14.69 -6.77 8.61
C GLU A 69 -15.66 -7.97 8.54
N GLY A 70 -15.17 -9.11 8.05
CA GLY A 70 -15.92 -10.37 8.02
C GLY A 70 -16.06 -10.99 9.42
N PRO A 71 -16.92 -12.02 9.57
CA PRO A 71 -17.20 -12.65 10.87
C PRO A 71 -15.96 -13.25 11.55
N ASN A 72 -14.95 -13.64 10.77
CA ASN A 72 -13.73 -14.25 11.27
C ASN A 72 -12.70 -13.25 11.82
N LYS A 73 -12.97 -11.92 11.76
CA LYS A 73 -12.08 -10.85 12.27
C LYS A 73 -10.61 -11.02 11.84
N LEU A 74 -10.38 -11.41 10.58
CA LEU A 74 -9.04 -11.56 10.03
C LEU A 74 -8.31 -10.21 9.98
N ASN A 75 -7.00 -10.24 10.18
CA ASN A 75 -6.16 -9.05 10.10
C ASN A 75 -5.98 -8.62 8.64
N LEU A 76 -6.47 -7.45 8.26
CA LEU A 76 -6.47 -6.99 6.87
C LEU A 76 -5.09 -6.49 6.42
N TYR A 77 -4.60 -6.97 5.28
CA TYR A 77 -3.53 -6.38 4.48
C TYR A 77 -4.03 -6.17 3.05
N TRP A 78 -4.35 -4.93 2.70
CA TRP A 78 -5.07 -4.59 1.48
C TRP A 78 -4.26 -3.63 0.61
N GLY A 79 -4.07 -3.98 -0.66
CA GLY A 79 -3.39 -3.13 -1.62
C GLY A 79 -3.22 -3.78 -2.98
N TYR A 80 -2.36 -3.23 -3.81
CA TYR A 80 -2.02 -3.81 -5.11
C TYR A 80 -0.80 -4.71 -5.00
N PHE A 81 -1.03 -6.00 -4.73
CA PHE A 81 0.03 -6.99 -4.50
C PHE A 81 0.83 -7.33 -5.75
N TYR A 82 2.15 -7.44 -5.62
CA TYR A 82 3.07 -7.96 -6.63
C TYR A 82 3.96 -9.06 -6.04
N GLY A 83 4.29 -10.08 -6.84
CA GLY A 83 5.11 -11.22 -6.40
C GLY A 83 6.15 -11.66 -7.44
N ASN A 84 6.10 -11.12 -8.66
CA ASN A 84 6.98 -11.54 -9.74
C ASN A 84 8.25 -10.66 -9.85
N ALA A 85 8.62 -9.95 -8.79
CA ALA A 85 9.82 -9.11 -8.77
C ALA A 85 11.08 -9.95 -8.52
N ARG A 86 12.08 -9.81 -9.40
CA ARG A 86 13.43 -10.34 -9.15
C ARG A 86 14.21 -9.40 -8.24
N ILE A 87 15.19 -9.97 -7.55
CA ILE A 87 16.08 -9.21 -6.69
C ILE A 87 16.91 -8.23 -7.53
N PHE A 88 16.88 -6.96 -7.15
CA PHE A 88 17.71 -5.96 -7.81
C PHE A 88 19.17 -6.16 -7.41
N THR A 89 20.02 -6.54 -8.37
CA THR A 89 21.46 -6.78 -8.10
C THR A 89 22.33 -5.56 -8.37
N LYS A 90 21.77 -4.49 -8.95
CA LYS A 90 22.46 -3.27 -9.38
C LYS A 90 21.59 -2.03 -9.19
N GLY A 91 22.23 -0.85 -9.18
CA GLY A 91 21.58 0.45 -9.12
C GLY A 91 21.14 0.85 -7.71
N LYS A 92 20.39 1.96 -7.60
CA LYS A 92 19.93 2.53 -6.32
C LYS A 92 19.01 1.60 -5.52
N TRP A 93 18.39 0.63 -6.19
CA TRP A 93 17.51 -0.38 -5.59
C TRP A 93 18.24 -1.67 -5.24
N LYS A 94 19.57 -1.74 -5.40
CA LYS A 94 20.34 -2.96 -5.16
C LYS A 94 20.07 -3.51 -3.76
N GLU A 95 19.74 -4.80 -3.71
CA GLU A 95 19.56 -5.56 -2.49
C GLU A 95 20.68 -6.60 -2.37
N THR A 96 21.45 -6.52 -1.29
CA THR A 96 22.61 -7.41 -1.06
C THR A 96 22.30 -8.53 -0.08
N ASP A 97 21.29 -8.34 0.77
CA ASP A 97 21.10 -9.18 1.95
C ASP A 97 19.96 -10.19 1.76
N TRP A 98 19.36 -10.21 0.57
CA TRP A 98 18.32 -11.16 0.22
C TRP A 98 18.88 -12.55 -0.10
N ILE A 99 18.53 -13.52 0.75
CA ILE A 99 19.00 -14.92 0.63
C ILE A 99 17.85 -15.94 0.53
N PHE A 100 16.60 -15.49 0.47
CA PHE A 100 15.43 -16.35 0.69
C PHE A 100 14.90 -17.01 -0.59
N SER A 101 15.12 -16.39 -1.76
CA SER A 101 14.59 -16.83 -3.05
C SER A 101 15.24 -16.05 -4.20
N ASP A 102 15.01 -16.45 -5.45
CA ASP A 102 15.36 -15.68 -6.65
C ASP A 102 14.48 -14.44 -6.86
N ARG A 103 13.43 -14.30 -6.04
CA ARG A 103 12.39 -13.28 -6.09
C ARG A 103 12.03 -12.78 -4.70
N TYR A 104 11.51 -11.55 -4.64
CA TYR A 104 10.91 -11.06 -3.41
C TYR A 104 9.65 -11.87 -3.06
N LEU A 105 9.37 -12.01 -1.76
CA LEU A 105 8.09 -12.53 -1.29
C LEU A 105 6.96 -11.58 -1.69
N PRO A 106 5.71 -12.04 -1.83
CA PRO A 106 4.60 -11.17 -2.24
C PRO A 106 4.39 -9.98 -1.29
N TYR A 107 4.21 -8.78 -1.87
CA TYR A 107 4.08 -7.52 -1.14
C TYR A 107 3.09 -6.58 -1.83
N ALA A 108 2.40 -5.72 -1.07
CA ALA A 108 1.58 -4.65 -1.63
C ALA A 108 2.48 -3.48 -2.07
N LEU A 109 2.27 -2.94 -3.27
CA LEU A 109 3.13 -1.91 -3.85
C LEU A 109 3.10 -0.58 -3.07
N GLY A 110 4.27 0.05 -2.96
CA GLY A 110 4.55 1.17 -2.07
C GLY A 110 3.71 2.44 -2.23
N GLY A 111 3.10 2.72 -3.39
CA GLY A 111 2.26 3.92 -3.57
C GLY A 111 1.07 3.96 -2.60
N GLY A 112 0.66 2.82 -2.05
CA GLY A 112 -0.22 2.80 -0.90
C GLY A 112 -0.77 1.42 -0.56
N TYR A 113 -0.93 1.17 0.74
CA TYR A 113 -1.54 -0.05 1.26
C TYR A 113 -2.14 0.19 2.65
N LEU A 114 -3.17 -0.58 2.98
CA LEU A 114 -3.87 -0.52 4.27
C LEU A 114 -3.52 -1.75 5.11
N LEU A 115 -3.12 -1.53 6.36
CA LEU A 115 -2.87 -2.57 7.36
C LEU A 115 -3.85 -2.43 8.52
N SER A 116 -4.39 -3.55 9.00
CA SER A 116 -5.09 -3.58 10.28
C SER A 116 -4.13 -3.35 11.44
N LYS A 117 -4.65 -2.78 12.53
CA LYS A 117 -3.89 -2.49 13.76
C LYS A 117 -3.03 -3.65 14.23
N ASN A 118 -3.55 -4.87 14.23
CA ASN A 118 -2.83 -6.03 14.73
C ASN A 118 -1.56 -6.35 13.92
N LEU A 119 -1.56 -6.05 12.61
CA LEU A 119 -0.35 -6.20 11.78
C LEU A 119 0.67 -5.12 12.07
N VAL A 120 0.20 -3.88 12.25
CA VAL A 120 1.07 -2.73 12.59
C VAL A 120 1.72 -2.94 13.95
N THR A 121 0.93 -3.32 14.96
CA THR A 121 1.43 -3.62 16.31
C THR A 121 2.33 -4.85 16.33
N TYR A 122 2.06 -5.89 15.53
CA TYR A 122 2.99 -7.00 15.35
C TYR A 122 4.35 -6.54 14.83
N ILE A 123 4.38 -5.70 13.79
CA ILE A 123 5.64 -5.17 13.25
C ILE A 123 6.33 -4.29 14.30
N GLY A 124 5.60 -3.38 14.95
CA GLY A 124 6.15 -2.48 15.97
C GLY A 124 6.78 -3.23 17.14
N LYS A 125 6.08 -4.20 17.72
CA LYS A 125 6.56 -5.00 18.87
C LYS A 125 7.76 -5.88 18.53
N ASN A 126 7.88 -6.31 17.28
CA ASN A 126 8.96 -7.18 16.83
C ASN A 126 10.06 -6.45 16.07
N ALA A 127 9.98 -5.12 15.93
CA ALA A 127 10.82 -4.34 15.04
C ALA A 127 12.31 -4.69 15.16
N GLU A 128 12.89 -4.73 16.36
CA GLU A 128 14.32 -5.03 16.55
C GLU A 128 14.76 -6.40 16.00
N ASN A 129 13.85 -7.36 15.89
CA ASN A 129 14.10 -8.70 15.36
C ASN A 129 13.80 -8.84 13.86
N LEU A 130 13.22 -7.82 13.23
CA LEU A 130 12.81 -7.86 11.84
C LEU A 130 13.95 -7.39 10.92
N ARG A 131 14.33 -8.27 9.99
CA ARG A 131 15.31 -7.97 8.94
C ARG A 131 14.75 -6.95 7.95
N THR A 132 15.49 -5.88 7.73
CA THR A 132 15.11 -4.77 6.83
C THR A 132 15.76 -4.93 5.46
N PHE A 133 15.02 -4.62 4.39
CA PHE A 133 15.51 -4.52 3.01
C PHE A 133 15.43 -3.08 2.51
N ASN A 134 16.10 -2.78 1.41
CA ASN A 134 16.19 -1.43 0.84
C ASN A 134 14.81 -0.90 0.39
N ALA A 135 13.96 -1.79 -0.13
CA ALA A 135 12.58 -1.46 -0.46
C ALA A 135 11.67 -1.72 0.75
N GLU A 136 10.95 -0.68 1.15
CA GLU A 136 10.08 -0.68 2.32
C GLU A 136 8.89 -1.63 2.15
N ASP A 137 8.23 -1.57 1.00
CA ASP A 137 7.08 -2.40 0.67
C ASP A 137 7.43 -3.89 0.64
N VAL A 138 8.59 -4.24 0.06
CA VAL A 138 9.19 -5.58 0.14
C VAL A 138 9.41 -6.02 1.60
N SER A 139 9.89 -5.11 2.45
CA SER A 139 10.15 -5.41 3.85
C SER A 139 8.86 -5.69 4.63
N VAL A 140 7.81 -4.89 4.42
CA VAL A 140 6.49 -5.14 5.02
C VAL A 140 5.91 -6.47 4.55
N GLY A 141 6.00 -6.77 3.25
CA GLY A 141 5.59 -8.07 2.71
C GLY A 141 6.35 -9.24 3.37
N PHE A 142 7.65 -9.08 3.58
CA PHE A 142 8.49 -10.07 4.25
C PHE A 142 8.15 -10.23 5.74
N TRP A 143 8.02 -9.14 6.50
CA TRP A 143 7.70 -9.18 7.93
C TRP A 143 6.35 -9.83 8.22
N LEU A 144 5.38 -9.64 7.32
CA LEU A 144 4.04 -10.19 7.43
C LEU A 144 3.89 -11.57 6.78
N ALA A 145 4.91 -12.11 6.11
CA ALA A 145 4.87 -13.43 5.49
C ALA A 145 4.53 -14.57 6.47
N PRO A 146 5.12 -14.64 7.69
CA PRO A 146 4.85 -15.73 8.64
C PRO A 146 3.60 -15.50 9.51
N VAL A 147 2.94 -14.34 9.41
CA VAL A 147 1.80 -13.99 10.25
C VAL A 147 0.57 -14.78 9.80
N ASP A 148 -0.02 -15.51 10.74
CA ASP A 148 -1.29 -16.22 10.56
C ASP A 148 -2.50 -15.28 10.77
N ASN A 149 -3.71 -15.75 10.47
CA ASN A 149 -4.97 -15.02 10.64
C ASN A 149 -4.99 -13.68 9.89
N ILE A 150 -4.38 -13.65 8.71
CA ILE A 150 -4.25 -12.46 7.86
C ILE A 150 -5.06 -12.62 6.57
N LEU A 151 -5.85 -11.60 6.24
CA LEU A 151 -6.58 -11.49 4.99
C LEU A 151 -5.81 -10.58 4.03
N ARG A 152 -5.15 -11.17 3.03
CA ARG A 152 -4.46 -10.43 1.97
C ARG A 152 -5.40 -10.19 0.80
N ILE A 153 -5.73 -8.93 0.53
CA ILE A 153 -6.62 -8.55 -0.57
C ILE A 153 -5.83 -7.80 -1.63
N HIS A 154 -5.74 -8.40 -2.81
CA HIS A 154 -5.30 -7.70 -4.01
C HIS A 154 -6.48 -6.94 -4.63
N ASP A 155 -6.30 -5.64 -4.85
CA ASP A 155 -7.37 -4.78 -5.37
C ASP A 155 -6.84 -3.85 -6.46
N THR A 156 -7.42 -3.95 -7.65
CA THR A 156 -7.03 -3.17 -8.82
C THR A 156 -7.41 -1.69 -8.68
N ARG A 157 -8.22 -1.31 -7.69
CA ARG A 157 -8.53 0.10 -7.39
C ARG A 157 -7.38 0.83 -6.68
N PHE A 158 -6.36 0.10 -6.23
CA PHE A 158 -5.11 0.66 -5.74
C PHE A 158 -4.18 0.86 -6.94
N ASP A 159 -4.18 2.07 -7.52
CA ASP A 159 -3.24 2.46 -8.57
C ASP A 159 -1.93 2.91 -7.97
N THR A 160 -1.18 1.95 -7.43
CA THR A 160 0.00 2.19 -6.57
C THR A 160 1.31 1.71 -7.18
N GLU A 161 1.33 1.47 -8.50
CA GLU A 161 2.57 1.27 -9.26
C GLU A 161 3.32 2.60 -9.42
N TRP A 162 4.62 2.55 -9.73
CA TRP A 162 5.47 3.76 -9.89
C TRP A 162 5.06 4.76 -11.00
N LYS A 163 4.06 4.42 -11.82
CA LYS A 163 3.36 5.36 -12.71
C LYS A 163 1.89 5.00 -12.70
N SER A 164 1.06 6.03 -12.69
CA SER A 164 -0.38 5.90 -12.72
C SER A 164 -0.88 5.20 -13.98
N ARG A 165 -1.97 4.45 -13.83
CA ARG A 165 -2.80 3.89 -14.91
C ARG A 165 -3.82 4.90 -15.44
N GLY A 166 -3.70 6.15 -15.02
CA GLY A 166 -4.61 7.25 -15.32
C GLY A 166 -5.70 7.38 -14.25
N CYS A 167 -6.67 8.25 -14.50
CA CYS A 167 -7.77 8.49 -13.57
C CYS A 167 -8.98 7.63 -13.93
N GLN A 168 -9.44 6.83 -12.96
CA GLN A 168 -10.69 6.08 -13.03
C GLN A 168 -11.44 6.32 -11.73
N ASN A 169 -12.74 6.61 -11.79
CA ASN A 169 -13.56 7.00 -10.64
C ASN A 169 -13.72 5.88 -9.60
N GLN A 170 -13.44 4.63 -10.00
CA GLN A 170 -13.38 3.48 -9.09
C GLN A 170 -12.08 3.42 -8.25
N HIS A 171 -11.03 4.18 -8.59
CA HIS A 171 -9.77 4.14 -7.85
C HIS A 171 -9.98 4.59 -6.39
N LEU A 172 -9.33 3.88 -5.47
CA LEU A 172 -9.27 4.21 -4.05
C LEU A 172 -7.98 4.97 -3.71
N ILE A 173 -6.89 4.63 -4.41
CA ILE A 173 -5.61 5.32 -4.33
C ILE A 173 -5.10 5.52 -5.75
N VAL A 174 -4.60 6.72 -6.05
CA VAL A 174 -3.98 7.06 -7.34
C VAL A 174 -2.57 7.58 -7.10
N HIS A 175 -1.59 6.86 -7.64
CA HIS A 175 -0.17 7.18 -7.61
C HIS A 175 0.42 6.93 -9.00
N HIS A 176 1.35 7.71 -9.52
CA HIS A 176 2.02 8.87 -8.95
C HIS A 176 1.37 10.16 -9.48
N VAL A 177 0.96 11.06 -8.61
CA VAL A 177 0.20 12.28 -8.95
C VAL A 177 0.86 13.53 -8.34
N SER A 178 0.80 14.66 -9.04
CA SER A 178 1.34 15.93 -8.55
C SER A 178 0.42 16.58 -7.52
N SER A 179 0.93 17.54 -6.74
CA SER A 179 0.13 18.30 -5.78
C SER A 179 -1.04 19.05 -6.44
N GLU A 180 -0.88 19.54 -7.67
CA GLU A 180 -1.94 20.17 -8.46
C GLU A 180 -3.02 19.16 -8.86
N GLU A 181 -2.61 17.97 -9.31
CA GLU A 181 -3.53 16.88 -9.64
C GLU A 181 -4.30 16.41 -8.40
N MET A 182 -3.64 16.28 -7.25
CA MET A 182 -4.30 15.96 -5.98
C MET A 182 -5.36 16.99 -5.60
N LEU A 183 -5.03 18.28 -5.71
CA LEU A 183 -5.99 19.35 -5.41
C LEU A 183 -7.18 19.30 -6.37
N GLN A 184 -6.94 18.97 -7.65
CA GLN A 184 -8.02 18.81 -8.62
C GLN A 184 -8.91 17.60 -8.29
N TYR A 185 -8.32 16.46 -7.94
CA TYR A 185 -9.08 15.29 -7.51
C TYR A 185 -9.91 15.58 -6.25
N TYR A 186 -9.33 16.27 -5.27
CA TYR A 186 -10.05 16.69 -4.07
C TYR A 186 -11.28 17.55 -4.42
N LYS A 187 -11.11 18.59 -5.25
CA LYS A 187 -12.20 19.45 -5.70
C LYS A 187 -13.29 18.65 -6.42
N ASN A 188 -12.90 17.76 -7.34
CA ASN A 188 -13.85 16.94 -8.08
C ASN A 188 -14.64 16.00 -7.17
N VAL A 189 -13.99 15.41 -6.15
CA VAL A 189 -14.65 14.52 -5.20
C VAL A 189 -15.64 15.29 -4.33
N GLU A 190 -15.28 16.48 -3.87
CA GLU A 190 -16.18 17.30 -3.05
C GLU A 190 -17.35 17.87 -3.85
N GLU A 191 -17.15 18.25 -5.11
CA GLU A 191 -18.20 18.87 -5.95
C GLU A 191 -19.09 17.83 -6.66
N PHE A 192 -18.50 16.75 -7.19
CA PHE A 192 -19.17 15.78 -8.06
C PHE A 192 -19.21 14.36 -7.51
N GLY A 193 -18.53 14.07 -6.39
CA GLY A 193 -18.42 12.71 -5.84
C GLY A 193 -17.54 11.77 -6.68
N GLN A 194 -16.74 12.31 -7.60
CA GLN A 194 -15.94 11.55 -8.56
C GLN A 194 -14.51 12.10 -8.65
N LEU A 195 -13.53 11.26 -9.00
CA LEU A 195 -12.11 11.66 -9.10
C LEU A 195 -11.84 12.54 -10.32
N CYS A 196 -12.40 12.16 -11.47
CA CYS A 196 -12.22 12.86 -12.73
C CYS A 196 -13.55 13.00 -13.48
N PRO A 197 -13.78 14.15 -14.14
CA PRO A 197 -14.95 14.35 -15.01
C PRO A 197 -14.98 13.39 -16.20
N VAL A 198 -13.80 13.03 -16.70
CA VAL A 198 -13.61 12.06 -17.79
C VAL A 198 -12.53 11.09 -17.36
N GLU A 199 -12.85 9.79 -17.34
CA GLU A 199 -11.88 8.76 -17.03
C GLU A 199 -10.83 8.67 -18.14
N VAL A 200 -9.56 8.65 -17.73
CA VAL A 200 -8.41 8.55 -18.63
C VAL A 200 -7.64 7.29 -18.26
N LYS A 201 -7.39 6.44 -19.25
CA LYS A 201 -6.58 5.24 -19.07
C LYS A 201 -5.23 5.38 -19.75
N ALA A 202 -4.16 4.99 -19.05
CA ALA A 202 -2.83 4.93 -19.62
C ALA A 202 -2.74 3.73 -20.59
N LYS A 203 -2.52 4.02 -21.88
CA LYS A 203 -2.51 3.04 -23.00
C LYS A 203 -1.57 1.82 -22.84
N ARG A 204 -0.65 1.81 -21.88
CA ARG A 204 0.40 0.77 -21.73
C ARG A 204 0.47 0.12 -20.35
N ARG A 205 -0.52 0.32 -19.48
CA ARG A 205 -0.54 -0.27 -18.14
C ARG A 205 -1.90 -0.85 -17.78
N SER A 206 -2.21 -2.00 -18.36
CA SER A 206 -3.36 -2.76 -17.91
C SER A 206 -3.11 -3.39 -16.54
N VAL A 207 -4.20 -3.67 -15.83
CA VAL A 207 -4.17 -4.31 -14.53
C VAL A 207 -3.74 -5.78 -14.65
N TYR A 208 -3.34 -6.37 -13.54
CA TYR A 208 -3.24 -7.81 -13.38
C TYR A 208 -4.03 -8.21 -12.13
N ILE A 209 -4.43 -9.48 -12.05
CA ILE A 209 -5.07 -10.03 -10.85
C ILE A 209 -4.04 -10.94 -10.16
N TYR A 210 -3.74 -10.66 -8.90
CA TYR A 210 -2.86 -11.51 -8.10
C TYR A 210 -3.58 -12.82 -7.74
N ASN A 211 -3.03 -13.96 -8.16
CA ASN A 211 -3.56 -15.28 -7.84
C ASN A 211 -2.69 -15.93 -6.75
N TRP A 212 -3.25 -16.06 -5.55
CA TRP A 212 -2.58 -16.65 -4.38
C TRP A 212 -2.34 -18.17 -4.50
N LYS A 213 -2.96 -18.85 -5.47
CA LYS A 213 -2.83 -20.31 -5.66
C LYS A 213 -1.66 -20.72 -6.56
N VAL A 214 -0.94 -19.76 -7.14
CA VAL A 214 0.21 -20.02 -8.03
C VAL A 214 1.49 -19.46 -7.44
N SER A 215 2.63 -19.91 -7.94
CA SER A 215 3.91 -19.37 -7.50
C SER A 215 4.03 -17.88 -7.84
N PRO A 216 4.82 -17.09 -7.09
CA PRO A 216 5.04 -15.69 -7.41
C PRO A 216 5.60 -15.45 -8.82
N SER A 217 6.35 -16.40 -9.38
CA SER A 217 6.86 -16.37 -10.76
C SER A 217 5.78 -16.47 -11.85
N GLN A 218 4.61 -17.03 -11.52
CA GLN A 218 3.47 -17.16 -12.42
C GLN A 218 2.42 -16.06 -12.24
N CYS A 219 2.57 -15.24 -11.19
CA CYS A 219 1.69 -14.10 -10.92
C CYS A 219 1.81 -12.99 -11.97
N CYS A 220 0.81 -12.10 -11.93
CA CYS A 220 0.96 -10.70 -12.30
C CYS A 220 1.12 -10.49 -13.80
N LYS A 221 0.62 -11.46 -14.58
CA LYS A 221 0.47 -11.34 -16.03
C LYS A 221 -0.59 -10.29 -16.29
N ARG A 222 -0.21 -9.23 -17.00
CA ARG A 222 -1.11 -8.14 -17.37
C ARG A 222 -2.19 -8.66 -18.31
N ILE A 223 -3.43 -8.28 -18.03
CA ILE A 223 -4.60 -8.74 -18.77
C ILE A 223 -4.91 -7.68 -19.84
N GLU A 224 -5.13 -8.09 -21.08
CA GLU A 224 -5.66 -7.18 -22.11
C GLU A 224 -7.15 -6.93 -21.87
N GLU A 225 -7.62 -5.70 -22.12
CA GLU A 225 -8.95 -5.24 -21.67
C GLU A 225 -10.13 -6.07 -22.20
N SER A 226 -9.98 -6.77 -23.32
CA SER A 226 -11.01 -7.66 -23.87
C SER A 226 -11.36 -8.86 -22.97
N ALA A 227 -10.53 -9.17 -21.97
CA ALA A 227 -10.73 -10.29 -21.05
C ALA A 227 -11.34 -9.89 -19.68
N ILE A 228 -11.46 -8.59 -19.37
CA ILE A 228 -11.87 -8.11 -18.03
C ILE A 228 -13.38 -8.32 -17.78
N SER A 229 -14.21 -8.22 -18.83
CA SER A 229 -15.67 -8.38 -18.75
C SER A 229 -16.14 -9.80 -18.39
N LEU A 230 -15.25 -10.80 -18.42
CA LEU A 230 -15.56 -12.20 -18.11
C LEU A 230 -15.13 -12.64 -16.70
N SER A 231 -14.28 -11.85 -16.01
CA SER A 231 -13.64 -12.28 -14.75
C SER A 231 -14.09 -11.53 -13.49
N ILE A 232 -14.76 -10.38 -13.63
CA ILE A 232 -15.28 -9.62 -12.48
C ILE A 232 -16.77 -9.94 -12.32
N LYS A 233 -17.09 -11.10 -11.73
CA LYS A 233 -18.37 -11.23 -11.04
C LYS A 233 -18.23 -10.49 -9.71
N PRO A 234 -19.21 -9.67 -9.29
CA PRO A 234 -19.21 -9.12 -7.95
C PRO A 234 -19.16 -10.30 -6.97
N VAL A 235 -18.05 -10.40 -6.23
CA VAL A 235 -18.00 -11.25 -5.05
C VAL A 235 -18.80 -10.48 -4.00
N ASN A 236 -20.09 -10.82 -3.91
CA ASN A 236 -20.90 -10.47 -2.75
C ASN A 236 -20.22 -11.14 -1.55
N TYR A 237 -19.70 -10.32 -0.64
CA TYR A 237 -19.35 -10.74 0.72
C TYR A 237 -20.59 -10.65 1.58
#